data_AF-A0A2I1ELT6-F1
#
_entry.id   AF-A0A2I1ELT6-F1
#
_cell.length_a   1.000
_cell.length_b   1.000
_cell.length_c   1.000
_cell.angle_alpha   90.00
_cell.angle_beta   90.00
_cell.angle_gamma   90.00
#
_symmetry.space_group_name_H-M   'P 1'
#
loop_
_entity.id
_entity.type
_entity.pdbx_description
1 polymer ?
#
loop_
_entity_poly.entity_id
_entity_poly.type
_entity_poly.pdbx_seq_one_letter_code
_entity_poly.pdbx_strand_id
1 'polypeptide(L)'
;MSSKNILFKIGSNITFKWTYSAKFDDPPKTISAYAQPQVDAKTFYPIALNQTLNETGQEVTWVTADNATSLPMAKYKLWICDERGLVAPAFPGGLQVFSGLEFGLYKPQDNNGNCPTCTINSAVSISIIPLLSTIGFTLISIISFNFIL
;
A
#
# COMPACT_ATOMS: atom_id res chain seq x y z
N MET A 1 1.89 -12.80 16.08
CA MET A 1 2.52 -12.99 14.75
C MET A 1 2.98 -11.63 14.25
N SER A 2 4.28 -11.40 14.15
CA SER A 2 4.84 -10.17 13.59
C SER A 2 4.54 -10.15 12.09
N SER A 3 3.53 -9.40 11.66
CA SER A 3 3.20 -9.23 10.25
C SER A 3 4.35 -8.47 9.58
N LYS A 4 5.22 -9.19 8.87
CA LYS A 4 6.28 -8.61 8.06
C LYS A 4 5.59 -7.82 6.94
N ASN A 5 5.69 -6.49 6.97
CA ASN A 5 5.15 -5.65 5.90
C ASN A 5 5.95 -5.91 4.62
N ILE A 6 5.33 -6.60 3.66
CA ILE A 6 5.90 -6.81 2.32
C ILE A 6 5.55 -5.57 1.50
N LEU A 7 6.56 -4.85 1.02
CA LEU A 7 6.37 -3.61 0.24
C LEU A 7 7.03 -3.75 -1.13
N PHE A 8 6.28 -3.42 -2.18
CA PHE A 8 6.77 -3.42 -3.56
C PHE A 8 6.62 -2.05 -4.20
N LYS A 9 7.61 -1.68 -5.01
CA LYS A 9 7.61 -0.42 -5.77
C LYS A 9 6.69 -0.54 -6.99
N ILE A 10 5.79 0.43 -7.15
CA ILE A 10 5.00 0.60 -8.37
C ILE A 10 5.93 0.96 -9.54
N GLY A 11 5.73 0.30 -10.68
CA GLY A 11 6.61 0.40 -11.86
C GLY A 11 7.72 -0.65 -11.88
N SER A 12 7.71 -1.63 -10.97
CA SER A 12 8.63 -2.77 -10.96
C SER A 12 7.90 -4.09 -11.19
N ASN A 13 8.64 -5.11 -11.60
CA ASN A 13 8.10 -6.46 -11.77
C ASN A 13 8.00 -7.15 -10.41
N ILE A 14 6.82 -7.66 -10.08
CA ILE A 14 6.55 -8.35 -8.83
C ILE A 14 6.21 -9.80 -9.14
N THR A 15 7.02 -10.74 -8.65
CA THR A 15 6.79 -12.18 -8.88
C THR A 15 6.14 -12.81 -7.66
N PHE A 16 5.02 -13.48 -7.90
CA PHE A 16 4.30 -14.27 -6.91
C PHE A 16 4.51 -15.75 -7.21
N LYS A 17 4.90 -16.50 -6.18
CA LYS A 17 5.13 -17.93 -6.27
C LYS A 17 4.43 -18.64 -5.12
N TRP A 18 3.74 -19.72 -5.43
CA TRP A 18 3.04 -20.53 -4.43
C TRP A 18 3.07 -22.01 -4.81
N THR A 19 2.81 -22.85 -3.81
CA THR A 19 2.65 -24.29 -3.93
C THR A 19 1.27 -24.69 -3.43
N TYR A 20 0.71 -25.74 -3.99
CA TYR A 20 -0.58 -26.26 -3.54
C TYR A 20 -0.39 -27.21 -2.35
N SER A 21 -1.26 -27.09 -1.35
CA SER A 21 -1.21 -27.91 -0.12
C SER A 21 -1.75 -29.32 -0.29
N ALA A 22 -2.54 -29.57 -1.35
CA ALA A 22 -3.20 -30.84 -1.59
C ALA A 22 -3.17 -31.17 -3.09
N LYS A 23 -3.32 -32.47 -3.39
CA LYS A 23 -3.60 -32.92 -4.75
C LYS A 23 -5.06 -32.63 -5.07
N PHE A 24 -5.31 -32.21 -6.30
CA PHE A 24 -6.67 -31.99 -6.80
C PHE A 24 -7.28 -33.32 -7.22
N ASP A 25 -8.51 -33.60 -6.78
CA ASP A 25 -9.31 -34.70 -7.34
C ASP A 25 -9.94 -34.27 -8.68
N ASP A 26 -10.22 -32.97 -8.81
CA ASP A 26 -10.65 -32.32 -10.06
C ASP A 26 -9.75 -31.10 -10.32
N PRO A 27 -8.69 -31.24 -11.14
CA PRO A 27 -7.72 -30.18 -11.35
C PRO A 27 -8.32 -29.04 -12.16
N PRO A 28 -8.17 -27.78 -11.71
CA PRO A 28 -8.65 -26.64 -12.47
C PRO A 28 -7.92 -26.53 -13.81
N LYS A 29 -8.62 -26.11 -14.86
CA LYS A 29 -8.03 -25.99 -16.20
C LYS A 29 -7.14 -24.76 -16.29
N THR A 30 -7.56 -23.67 -15.66
CA THR A 30 -6.82 -22.41 -15.67
C THR A 30 -6.83 -21.76 -14.31
N ILE A 31 -5.75 -21.03 -14.02
CA ILE A 31 -5.58 -20.26 -12.79
C ILE A 31 -5.45 -18.79 -13.15
N SER A 32 -6.11 -17.95 -12.37
CA SER A 32 -6.00 -16.49 -12.48
C SER A 32 -5.64 -15.89 -11.13
N ALA A 33 -4.81 -14.86 -11.16
CA ALA A 33 -4.38 -14.11 -10.00
C ALA A 33 -4.75 -12.63 -10.14
N TYR A 34 -5.21 -12.04 -9.04
CA TYR A 34 -5.65 -10.65 -8.96
C TYR A 34 -5.07 -9.96 -7.73
N ALA A 35 -4.87 -8.66 -7.82
CA ALA A 35 -4.58 -7.80 -6.68
C ALA A 35 -5.81 -6.94 -6.37
N GLN A 36 -6.25 -6.93 -5.12
CA GLN A 36 -7.36 -6.08 -4.66
C GLN A 36 -6.84 -5.03 -3.68
N PRO A 37 -6.99 -3.73 -3.92
CA PRO A 37 -6.58 -2.70 -2.98
C PRO A 37 -7.53 -2.68 -1.77
N GLN A 38 -6.99 -2.46 -0.57
CA GLN A 38 -7.82 -2.33 0.63
C GLN A 38 -8.60 -1.01 0.67
N VAL A 39 -8.18 -0.01 -0.11
CA VAL A 39 -8.91 1.26 -0.25
C VAL A 39 -10.18 1.12 -1.10
N ASP A 40 -10.27 0.08 -1.93
CA ASP A 40 -11.46 -0.22 -2.72
C ASP A 40 -11.65 -1.74 -2.92
N ALA A 41 -12.59 -2.30 -2.15
CA ALA A 41 -12.90 -3.72 -2.20
C ALA A 41 -13.62 -4.16 -3.50
N LYS A 42 -14.03 -3.25 -4.39
CA LYS A 42 -14.70 -3.61 -5.65
C LYS A 42 -13.74 -3.79 -6.83
N THR A 43 -12.56 -3.17 -6.76
CA THR A 43 -11.60 -3.19 -7.87
C THR A 43 -10.64 -4.37 -7.74
N PHE A 44 -10.49 -5.13 -8.82
CA PHE A 44 -9.52 -6.22 -8.94
C PHE A 44 -8.60 -5.94 -10.12
N TYR A 45 -7.30 -5.78 -9.83
CA TYR A 45 -6.28 -5.61 -10.86
C TYR A 45 -5.79 -6.99 -11.30
N PRO A 46 -5.85 -7.31 -12.60
CA PRO A 46 -5.34 -8.59 -13.09
C PRO A 46 -3.82 -8.64 -12.96
N ILE A 47 -3.31 -9.67 -12.29
CA ILE A 47 -1.87 -9.98 -12.25
C ILE A 47 -1.52 -10.89 -13.41
N ALA A 48 -2.22 -12.02 -13.51
CA ALA A 48 -2.08 -13.00 -14.57
C ALA A 48 -3.41 -13.71 -14.74
N LEU A 49 -3.87 -13.83 -15.98
CA LEU A 49 -5.18 -14.41 -16.31
C LEU A 49 -4.99 -15.69 -17.11
N ASN A 50 -5.88 -16.66 -16.89
CA ASN A 50 -5.96 -17.89 -17.67
C ASN A 50 -4.62 -18.65 -17.82
N GLN A 51 -3.85 -18.72 -16.74
CA GLN A 51 -2.59 -19.45 -16.73
C GLN A 51 -2.86 -20.96 -16.68
N THR A 52 -2.12 -21.74 -17.46
CA THR A 52 -2.18 -23.21 -17.38
C THR A 52 -1.73 -23.66 -15.99
N LEU A 53 -2.48 -24.58 -15.38
CA LEU A 53 -2.15 -25.15 -14.08
C LEU A 53 -0.80 -25.87 -14.12
N ASN A 54 0.06 -25.56 -13.15
CA ASN A 54 1.21 -26.38 -12.81
C ASN A 54 0.97 -27.06 -11.46
N GLU A 55 0.74 -28.37 -11.47
CA GLU A 55 0.24 -29.16 -10.33
C GLU A 55 1.08 -29.07 -9.05
N THR A 56 2.38 -28.77 -9.16
CA THR A 56 3.29 -28.71 -8.00
C THR A 56 3.40 -27.29 -7.42
N GLY A 57 3.27 -26.28 -8.28
CA GLY A 57 3.39 -24.89 -7.88
C GLY A 57 3.35 -23.95 -9.07
N GLN A 58 2.83 -22.75 -8.83
CA GLN A 58 2.66 -21.73 -9.85
C GLN A 58 3.59 -20.56 -9.56
N GLU A 59 4.01 -19.90 -10.64
CA GLU A 59 4.78 -18.66 -10.59
C GLU A 59 4.19 -17.70 -11.62
N VAL A 60 3.88 -16.48 -11.20
CA VAL A 60 3.34 -15.43 -12.07
C VAL A 60 4.03 -14.11 -11.77
N THR A 61 4.27 -13.31 -12.80
CA THR A 61 4.92 -11.99 -12.66
C THR A 61 3.95 -10.89 -13.06
N TRP A 62 3.77 -9.93 -12.16
CA TRP A 62 2.99 -8.72 -12.40
C TRP A 62 3.89 -7.58 -12.85
N VAL A 63 3.67 -7.06 -14.05
CA VAL A 63 4.34 -5.87 -14.58
C VAL A 63 3.54 -4.64 -14.18
N THR A 64 3.84 -4.05 -13.02
CA THR A 64 3.07 -2.91 -12.51
C THR A 64 3.28 -1.61 -13.30
N ALA A 65 4.31 -1.56 -14.16
CA ALA A 65 4.58 -0.43 -15.03
C ALA A 65 3.41 -0.14 -16.00
N ASP A 66 2.74 -1.18 -16.49
CA ASP A 66 1.66 -1.07 -17.47
C ASP A 66 0.42 -0.33 -16.92
N ASN A 67 0.26 -0.33 -15.59
CA ASN A 67 -0.88 0.27 -14.91
C ASN A 67 -0.46 1.28 -13.82
N ALA A 68 0.79 1.76 -13.85
CA ALA A 68 1.39 2.50 -12.74
C ALA A 68 0.59 3.74 -12.29
N THR A 69 -0.10 4.42 -13.20
CA THR A 69 -0.90 5.61 -12.90
C THR A 69 -2.25 5.27 -12.25
N SER A 70 -2.78 4.07 -12.49
CA SER A 70 -4.10 3.63 -12.02
C SER A 70 -4.04 2.82 -10.73
N LEU A 71 -2.84 2.48 -10.25
CA LEU A 71 -2.63 1.70 -9.04
C LEU A 71 -2.52 2.62 -7.81
N PRO A 72 -3.52 2.63 -6.90
CA PRO A 72 -3.42 3.40 -5.67
C PRO A 72 -2.28 2.91 -4.77
N MET A 73 -1.60 3.84 -4.11
CA MET A 73 -0.65 3.51 -3.03
C MET A 73 -1.41 3.03 -1.80
N ALA A 74 -1.50 1.72 -1.63
CA ALA A 74 -2.28 1.10 -0.56
C ALA A 74 -1.73 -0.29 -0.22
N LYS A 75 -2.32 -0.90 0.80
CA LYS A 75 -2.24 -2.34 1.01
C LYS A 75 -3.15 -3.05 0.02
N TYR A 76 -2.72 -4.22 -0.43
CA TYR A 76 -3.39 -5.08 -1.38
C TYR A 76 -3.50 -6.49 -0.81
N LYS A 77 -4.54 -7.20 -1.24
CA LYS A 77 -4.71 -8.64 -1.06
C LYS A 77 -4.45 -9.35 -2.38
N LEU A 78 -3.65 -10.40 -2.34
CA LEU A 78 -3.50 -11.33 -3.46
C LEU A 78 -4.68 -12.29 -3.46
N TRP A 79 -5.40 -12.33 -4.58
CA TRP A 79 -6.45 -13.27 -4.84
C TRP A 79 -6.01 -14.28 -5.90
N ILE A 80 -6.27 -15.57 -5.67
CA ILE A 80 -6.01 -16.62 -6.65
C ILE A 80 -7.29 -17.44 -6.77
N CYS A 81 -7.75 -17.64 -8.01
CA CYS A 81 -8.92 -18.45 -8.31
C CYS A 81 -8.68 -19.30 -9.56
N ASP A 82 -9.55 -20.29 -9.76
CA ASP A 82 -9.58 -21.06 -11.00
C ASP A 82 -10.53 -20.43 -12.03
N GLU A 83 -10.86 -21.16 -13.09
CA GLU A 83 -11.78 -20.75 -14.15
C GLU A 83 -13.20 -20.37 -13.66
N ARG A 84 -13.59 -20.78 -12.45
CA ARG A 84 -14.91 -20.48 -11.87
C ARG A 84 -14.98 -19.05 -11.31
N GLY A 85 -13.83 -18.41 -11.11
CA GLY A 85 -13.70 -17.01 -10.72
C GLY A 85 -13.68 -16.76 -9.20
N LEU A 86 -13.68 -15.47 -8.84
CA LEU A 86 -13.43 -14.98 -7.47
C LEU A 86 -14.55 -15.27 -6.46
N VAL A 87 -15.77 -15.47 -6.93
CA VAL A 87 -16.98 -15.72 -6.10
C VAL A 87 -17.44 -17.17 -6.17
N ALA A 88 -16.62 -18.05 -6.72
CA ALA A 88 -16.95 -19.46 -6.88
C ALA A 88 -17.20 -20.11 -5.50
N PRO A 89 -18.27 -20.89 -5.34
CA PRO A 89 -18.49 -21.65 -4.11
C PRO A 89 -17.41 -22.71 -3.94
N ALA A 90 -17.17 -23.10 -2.68
CA ALA A 90 -16.28 -24.22 -2.38
C ALA A 90 -16.78 -25.49 -3.08
N PHE A 91 -15.87 -26.19 -3.76
CA PHE A 91 -16.14 -27.43 -4.46
C PHE A 91 -15.18 -28.51 -3.95
N PRO A 92 -15.68 -29.69 -3.56
CA PRO A 92 -14.82 -30.79 -3.12
C PRO A 92 -13.80 -31.17 -4.20
N GLY A 93 -12.54 -31.32 -3.83
CA GLY A 93 -11.48 -31.74 -4.76
C GLY A 93 -10.96 -30.65 -5.71
N GLY A 94 -11.63 -29.51 -5.80
CA GLY A 94 -11.22 -28.36 -6.60
C GLY A 94 -10.41 -27.32 -5.81
N LEU A 95 -9.92 -26.29 -6.51
CA LEU A 95 -9.16 -25.21 -5.89
C LEU A 95 -10.07 -24.30 -5.06
N GLN A 96 -9.68 -24.00 -3.82
CA GLN A 96 -10.33 -22.94 -3.04
C GLN A 96 -9.75 -21.58 -3.43
N VAL A 97 -10.61 -20.57 -3.57
CA VAL A 97 -10.17 -19.19 -3.79
C VAL A 97 -9.29 -18.74 -2.62
N PHE A 98 -8.06 -18.33 -2.93
CA PHE A 98 -7.11 -17.82 -1.95
C PHE A 98 -7.22 -16.31 -1.82
N SER A 99 -7.11 -15.78 -0.59
CA SER A 99 -7.08 -14.33 -0.29
C SER A 99 -6.20 -13.97 0.91
N GLY A 100 -5.26 -14.85 1.28
CA GLY A 100 -4.54 -14.78 2.56
C GLY A 100 -3.26 -13.95 2.57
N LEU A 101 -2.72 -13.57 1.41
CA LEU A 101 -1.47 -12.78 1.33
C LEU A 101 -1.78 -11.29 1.18
N GLU A 102 -1.24 -10.49 2.11
CA GLU A 102 -1.31 -9.03 2.08
C GLU A 102 0.07 -8.43 1.77
N PHE A 103 0.11 -7.41 0.90
CA PHE A 103 1.32 -6.68 0.54
C PHE A 103 1.00 -5.21 0.26
N GLY A 104 1.96 -4.30 0.39
CA GLY A 104 1.78 -2.88 0.09
C GLY A 104 2.44 -2.49 -1.22
N LEU A 105 1.80 -1.58 -1.96
CA LEU A 105 2.40 -0.91 -3.10
C LEU A 105 2.77 0.52 -2.73
N TYR A 106 3.95 0.97 -3.13
CA TYR A 106 4.41 2.33 -2.91
C TYR A 106 5.03 2.92 -4.17
N LYS A 107 4.86 4.24 -4.34
CA LYS A 107 5.61 5.02 -5.31
C LYS A 107 6.73 5.75 -4.56
N PRO A 108 8.00 5.63 -4.98
CA PRO A 108 9.05 6.44 -4.40
C PRO A 108 8.77 7.92 -4.70
N GLN A 109 8.95 8.76 -3.70
CA GLN A 109 8.93 10.20 -3.91
C GLN A 109 10.19 10.58 -4.69
N ASP A 110 10.01 11.33 -5.78
CA ASP A 110 11.13 11.90 -6.52
C ASP A 110 11.71 13.05 -5.69
N ASN A 111 12.83 12.79 -5.04
CA ASN A 111 13.56 13.83 -4.34
C ASN A 111 14.41 14.57 -5.37
N ASN A 112 13.82 15.55 -6.05
CA ASN A 112 14.53 16.60 -6.83
C ASN A 112 15.42 17.47 -5.91
N GLY A 113 16.30 16.87 -5.09
CA GLY A 113 17.14 17.55 -4.10
C GLY A 113 16.42 17.98 -2.81
N ASN A 114 15.08 18.07 -2.80
CA ASN A 114 14.31 18.42 -1.61
C ASN A 114 13.87 17.17 -0.84
N CYS A 115 14.79 16.63 -0.04
CA CYS A 115 14.38 15.70 1.00
C CYS A 115 13.54 16.46 2.05
N PRO A 116 12.27 16.10 2.28
CA PRO A 116 11.35 16.86 3.14
C PRO A 116 11.78 16.91 4.61
N THR A 117 12.63 15.97 5.05
CA THR A 117 13.28 15.97 6.36
C THR A 117 14.69 16.56 6.31
N CYS A 118 15.32 16.75 5.16
CA CYS A 118 16.69 17.28 5.10
C CYS A 118 16.73 18.81 5.21
N THR A 119 15.57 19.45 5.25
CA THR A 119 15.40 20.85 5.65
C THR A 119 15.31 20.99 7.18
N ILE A 120 16.18 20.32 7.93
CA ILE A 120 16.34 20.58 9.40
C ILE A 120 17.19 21.84 9.66
N ASN A 121 17.53 22.59 8.61
CA ASN A 121 18.25 23.85 8.67
C ASN A 121 17.45 25.07 8.18
N SER A 122 16.21 24.90 7.69
CA SER A 122 15.31 26.05 7.61
C SER A 122 14.67 26.20 8.97
N ALA A 123 15.38 26.95 9.82
CA ALA A 123 14.81 27.58 10.99
C ALA A 123 13.37 27.94 10.70
N VAL A 124 12.46 27.45 11.54
CA VAL A 124 11.10 27.98 11.63
C VAL A 124 11.26 29.49 11.54
N SER A 125 10.78 30.10 10.47
CA SER A 125 10.55 31.54 10.42
C SER A 125 9.41 31.78 11.39
N ILE A 126 9.70 31.67 12.69
CA ILE A 126 8.87 32.17 13.76
C ILE A 126 8.77 33.63 13.35
N SER A 127 7.61 34.04 12.82
CA SER A 127 7.35 35.45 12.62
C SER A 127 7.77 36.11 13.92
N ILE A 128 8.63 37.13 13.87
CA ILE A 128 9.06 37.91 15.03
C ILE A 128 7.89 38.73 15.63
N ILE A 129 6.75 38.75 14.93
CA ILE A 129 5.53 39.49 15.23
C ILE A 129 4.85 39.06 16.57
N PRO A 130 4.62 37.77 16.89
CA PRO A 130 4.08 37.36 18.18
C PRO A 130 5.09 37.51 19.32
N LEU A 131 6.41 37.43 19.04
CA LEU A 131 7.44 37.64 20.06
C LEU A 131 7.49 39.12 20.49
N LEU A 132 7.47 40.06 19.53
CA LEU A 132 7.40 41.49 19.80
C LEU A 132 6.09 41.90 20.47
N SER A 133 4.97 41.30 20.08
CA SER A 133 3.65 41.54 20.69
C SER A 133 3.65 41.18 22.19
N THR A 134 4.23 40.04 22.55
CA THR A 134 4.24 39.56 23.96
C THR A 134 5.09 40.47 24.88
N ILE A 135 6.18 41.04 24.36
CA ILE A 135 7.01 42.01 25.11
C ILE A 135 6.25 43.34 25.30
N GLY A 136 5.46 43.77 24.32
CA GLY A 136 4.66 45.00 24.43
C GLY A 136 3.63 44.95 25.56
N PHE A 137 2.85 43.87 25.65
CA PHE A 137 1.80 43.75 26.68
C PHE A 137 2.34 43.59 28.11
N THR A 138 3.53 43.00 28.27
CA THR A 138 4.16 42.84 29.59
C THR A 138 4.69 44.17 30.14
N LEU A 139 5.32 45.00 29.31
CA LEU A 139 5.81 46.33 29.72
C LEU A 139 4.67 47.28 30.10
N ILE A 140 3.56 47.27 29.36
CA ILE A 140 2.39 48.13 29.65
C ILE A 140 1.79 47.77 31.01
N SER A 141 1.67 46.47 31.32
CA SER A 141 1.15 46.02 32.62
C SER A 141 2.01 46.53 33.79
N ILE A 142 3.35 46.44 33.69
CA ILE A 142 4.25 46.88 34.77
C ILE A 142 4.12 48.39 35.04
N ILE A 143 3.93 49.19 33.99
CA ILE A 143 3.76 50.65 34.13
C ILE A 143 2.39 50.98 34.73
N SER A 144 1.33 50.26 34.34
CA SER A 144 -0.02 50.47 34.89
C SER A 144 -0.12 50.19 36.39
N PHE A 145 0.60 49.19 36.90
CA PHE A 145 0.62 48.89 38.34
C PHE A 145 1.46 49.86 39.18
N ASN A 146 2.44 50.56 38.58
CA ASN A 146 3.24 51.58 39.29
C ASN A 146 2.57 52.96 39.35
N PHE A 147 1.58 53.25 38.50
CA PHE A 147 0.89 54.55 38.50
C PHE A 147 -0.40 54.57 39.34
N ILE A 148 -0.85 53.41 39.84
CA ILE A 148 -2.08 53.23 40.62
C ILE A 148 -1.79 52.98 42.12
N LEU A 149 -0.51 53.01 42.54
CA LEU A 149 -0.10 52.89 43.94
C LEU A 149 0.49 54.21 44.47
#